data_AF-A0A392M5A4-F1
#
_entry.id   AF-A0A392M5A4-F1
#
_cell.length_a   1.000
_cell.length_b   1.000
_cell.length_c   1.000
_cell.angle_alpha   90.00
_cell.angle_beta   90.00
_cell.angle_gamma   90.00
#
_symmetry.space_group_name_H-M   'P 1'
#
loop_
_entity.id
_entity.type
_entity.pdbx_description
1 polymer ?
#
loop_
_entity_poly.entity_id
_entity_poly.type
_entity_poly.pdbx_seq_one_letter_code
_entity_poly.pdbx_strand_id
1 'polypeptide(L)'
;FHFSVFNATYQVEPLGEDDALSLFCHHAFGQKSIPSSANQNLVKQVVAECGKLPLALKVIGASLRDQNEMFWLSVKTRLSQGLSIGESYELNLIDRMAISTNYLPEKIKECFLDLCSFPEDKKIPLEVLINMWVEIHDIHETEAYAIVVELSNKNLLTLVKEARAGGMYSSCFEISITQHDILRDLALNLSNRGSVNQRRRLVMPKRDDNGQLPKEWLRHADQPFEAQIVSIQTGEMRKCDWCNLEFPKAEVLIINFTSSEYFLPPFINRMPNLRALIVINHSTSYARLHNISVLKSLTKLRSLWLEKVSIPQLSGIVMESLRKLFIVLCMINNSLEGKDSNLADIFPNISELTLDHCEDLTEFPSSICKIQSLKNLSLTNCHNLTRLPNELGSLKSLEILRLYACPDLRTLPPSIREMTRLKYIDISQCVNLTSFPEAIGKLVSLEKIDMRECPMIANIPKSTLSLHSLQLVICDEEVSSTWKEIGKAKPNLNVQVAEMQYDLDWLDTD
;
A
#
# COMPACT_ATOMS: atom_id res chain seq x y z
N PHE A 1 13.83 -43.06 8.31
CA PHE A 1 12.78 -42.22 8.92
C PHE A 1 12.77 -40.87 8.21
N HIS A 2 11.83 -40.69 7.28
CA HIS A 2 11.57 -39.40 6.64
C HIS A 2 10.79 -38.54 7.63
N PHE A 3 11.39 -37.49 8.19
CA PHE A 3 10.62 -36.47 8.88
C PHE A 3 10.03 -35.54 7.82
N SER A 4 8.74 -35.71 7.55
CA SER A 4 7.92 -34.65 6.96
C SER A 4 7.75 -33.57 8.03
N VAL A 5 8.48 -32.46 7.91
CA VAL A 5 8.16 -31.27 8.68
C VAL A 5 6.82 -30.78 8.15
N PHE A 6 5.75 -31.04 8.90
CA PHE A 6 4.44 -30.46 8.61
C PHE A 6 4.56 -28.94 8.80
N ASN A 7 4.44 -28.21 7.70
CA ASN A 7 4.29 -26.75 7.72
C ASN A 7 2.83 -26.43 8.13
N ALA A 8 2.46 -26.81 9.35
CA ALA A 8 1.11 -26.63 9.88
C ALA A 8 1.07 -25.33 10.67
N THR A 9 0.37 -24.32 10.13
CA THR A 9 0.05 -23.10 10.87
C THR A 9 -1.10 -23.41 11.82
N TYR A 10 -0.85 -23.35 13.12
CA TYR A 10 -1.90 -23.46 14.14
C TYR A 10 -2.33 -22.06 14.57
N GLN A 11 -3.56 -21.68 14.22
CA GLN A 11 -4.18 -20.47 14.78
C GLN A 11 -4.61 -20.78 16.21
N VAL A 12 -4.07 -20.03 17.18
CA VAL A 12 -4.44 -20.16 18.58
C VAL A 12 -5.86 -19.60 18.75
N GLU A 13 -6.79 -20.48 19.10
CA GLU A 13 -8.17 -20.07 19.38
C GLU A 13 -8.24 -19.20 20.65
N PRO A 14 -9.24 -18.30 20.74
CA PRO A 14 -9.54 -17.61 21.99
C PRO A 14 -9.78 -18.59 23.13
N LEU A 15 -9.58 -18.15 24.38
CA LEU A 15 -9.78 -19.03 25.53
C LEU A 15 -11.24 -19.51 25.60
N GLY A 16 -11.43 -20.76 26.01
CA GLY A 16 -12.74 -21.26 26.42
C GLY A 16 -13.33 -20.40 27.55
N GLU A 17 -14.64 -20.36 27.69
CA GLU A 17 -15.31 -19.47 28.67
C GLU A 17 -14.84 -19.70 30.10
N ASP A 18 -14.65 -20.96 30.48
CA ASP A 18 -14.18 -21.33 31.81
C ASP A 18 -12.71 -20.91 32.04
N ASP A 19 -11.85 -21.05 31.02
CA ASP A 19 -10.45 -20.63 31.09
C ASP A 19 -10.31 -19.11 31.10
N ALA A 20 -11.12 -18.41 30.31
CA ALA A 20 -11.19 -16.96 30.29
C ALA A 20 -11.61 -16.40 31.66
N LEU A 21 -12.66 -16.98 32.25
CA LEU A 21 -13.15 -16.62 33.57
C LEU A 21 -12.13 -16.93 34.67
N SER A 22 -11.48 -18.09 34.59
CA SER A 22 -10.43 -18.53 35.52
C SER A 22 -9.22 -17.60 35.48
N LEU A 23 -8.75 -17.24 34.28
CA LEU A 23 -7.64 -16.32 34.08
C LEU A 23 -7.96 -14.92 34.60
N PHE A 24 -9.16 -14.41 34.30
CA PHE A 24 -9.60 -13.11 34.79
C PHE A 24 -9.70 -13.09 36.32
N CYS A 25 -10.32 -14.10 36.94
CA CYS A 25 -10.44 -14.18 38.40
C CYS A 25 -9.08 -14.24 39.08
N HIS A 26 -8.11 -14.95 38.49
CA HIS A 26 -6.75 -15.02 39.03
C HIS A 26 -6.11 -13.63 39.12
N HIS A 27 -6.36 -12.78 38.12
CA HIS A 27 -5.81 -11.43 38.11
C HIS A 27 -6.64 -10.43 38.93
N ALA A 28 -7.96 -10.53 38.96
CA ALA A 28 -8.85 -9.64 39.73
C ALA A 28 -8.90 -9.93 41.23
N PHE A 29 -8.89 -11.20 41.62
CA PHE A 29 -9.16 -11.65 42.99
C PHE A 29 -8.02 -12.49 43.59
N GLY A 30 -6.99 -12.83 42.81
CA GLY A 30 -5.90 -13.71 43.28
C GLY A 30 -6.28 -15.19 43.36
N GLN A 31 -7.46 -15.58 42.85
CA GLN A 31 -7.99 -16.94 42.90
C GLN A 31 -8.67 -17.32 41.58
N LYS A 32 -8.83 -18.61 41.26
CA LYS A 32 -9.32 -19.07 39.95
C LYS A 32 -10.85 -19.03 39.76
N SER A 33 -11.61 -18.67 40.79
CA SER A 33 -13.07 -18.63 40.75
C SER A 33 -13.61 -17.32 41.31
N ILE A 34 -14.85 -16.97 40.94
CA ILE A 34 -15.50 -15.76 41.44
C ILE A 34 -15.73 -15.91 42.96
N PRO A 35 -15.22 -14.99 43.81
CA PRO A 35 -15.50 -15.02 45.23
C PRO A 35 -17.00 -14.94 45.51
N SER A 36 -17.47 -15.58 46.58
CA SER A 36 -18.89 -15.52 46.99
C SER A 36 -19.35 -14.10 47.38
N SER A 37 -18.40 -13.22 47.71
CA SER A 37 -18.64 -11.81 48.03
C SER A 37 -18.72 -10.90 46.79
N ALA A 38 -18.39 -11.39 45.61
CA ALA A 38 -18.36 -10.60 44.37
C ALA A 38 -19.64 -10.83 43.55
N ASN A 39 -20.07 -9.79 42.83
CA ASN A 39 -21.23 -9.87 41.93
C ASN A 39 -20.92 -10.73 40.70
N GLN A 40 -21.39 -11.98 40.70
CA GLN A 40 -21.11 -12.96 39.65
C GLN A 40 -21.55 -12.49 38.26
N ASN A 41 -22.69 -11.79 38.16
CA ASN A 41 -23.21 -11.31 36.88
C ASN A 41 -22.32 -10.21 36.30
N LEU A 42 -21.90 -9.27 37.14
CA LEU A 42 -21.01 -8.19 36.71
C LEU A 42 -19.65 -8.72 36.26
N VAL A 43 -19.08 -9.69 36.99
CA VAL A 43 -17.80 -10.32 36.63
C VAL A 43 -17.89 -11.02 35.27
N LYS A 44 -18.95 -11.83 35.06
CA LYS A 44 -19.16 -12.52 33.77
C LYS A 44 -19.36 -11.54 32.61
N GLN A 45 -20.09 -10.45 32.84
CA GLN A 45 -20.27 -9.41 31.82
C GLN A 45 -18.94 -8.78 31.43
N VAL A 46 -18.12 -8.35 32.40
CA VAL A 46 -16.80 -7.77 32.11
C VAL A 46 -15.90 -8.76 31.35
N VAL A 47 -15.90 -10.04 31.73
CA VAL A 47 -15.14 -11.10 31.03
C VAL A 47 -15.61 -11.28 29.59
N ALA A 48 -16.92 -11.22 29.34
CA ALA A 48 -17.48 -11.31 28.00
C ALA A 48 -17.02 -10.13 27.13
N GLU A 49 -17.00 -8.91 27.67
CA GLU A 49 -16.52 -7.71 26.96
C GLU A 49 -15.01 -7.76 26.67
N CYS A 50 -14.22 -8.62 27.34
CA CYS A 50 -12.78 -8.79 27.07
C CYS A 50 -12.49 -9.67 25.83
N GLY A 51 -13.53 -10.18 25.15
CA GLY A 51 -13.38 -10.93 23.89
C GLY A 51 -12.63 -12.27 24.00
N LYS A 52 -12.57 -12.87 25.19
CA LYS A 52 -11.82 -14.12 25.47
C LYS A 52 -10.31 -14.04 25.16
N LEU A 53 -9.77 -12.82 25.05
CA LEU A 53 -8.34 -12.59 24.76
C LEU A 53 -7.52 -12.66 26.06
N PRO A 54 -6.52 -13.56 26.17
CA PRO A 54 -5.76 -13.78 27.41
C PRO A 54 -5.14 -12.49 27.99
N LEU A 55 -4.64 -11.62 27.12
CA LEU A 55 -3.98 -10.39 27.54
C LEU A 55 -4.98 -9.35 28.06
N ALA A 56 -6.12 -9.18 27.39
CA ALA A 56 -7.19 -8.30 27.84
C ALA A 56 -7.71 -8.73 29.21
N LEU A 57 -8.00 -10.03 29.38
CA LEU A 57 -8.46 -10.60 30.65
C LEU A 57 -7.47 -10.36 31.79
N LYS A 58 -6.16 -10.53 31.52
CA LYS A 58 -5.10 -10.30 32.51
C LYS A 58 -4.98 -8.83 32.92
N VAL A 59 -5.05 -7.91 31.97
CA VAL A 59 -4.89 -6.47 32.24
C VAL A 59 -6.13 -5.91 32.93
N ILE A 60 -7.31 -6.20 32.40
CA ILE A 60 -8.58 -5.72 32.94
C ILE A 60 -8.83 -6.34 34.32
N GLY A 61 -8.53 -7.64 34.48
CA GLY A 61 -8.58 -8.28 35.80
C GLY A 61 -7.64 -7.59 36.79
N ALA A 62 -6.39 -7.31 36.40
CA ALA A 62 -5.44 -6.63 37.29
C ALA A 62 -5.85 -5.19 37.65
N SER A 63 -6.49 -4.44 36.75
CA SER A 63 -6.93 -3.06 37.01
C SER A 63 -8.12 -2.97 37.96
N LEU A 64 -8.91 -4.04 38.03
CA LEU A 64 -10.09 -4.16 38.88
C LEU A 64 -9.79 -4.73 40.27
N ARG A 65 -8.56 -5.18 40.50
CA ARG A 65 -8.11 -5.67 41.81
C ARG A 65 -8.23 -4.58 42.86
N ASP A 66 -8.81 -4.93 43.99
CA ASP A 66 -9.04 -4.05 45.15
C ASP A 66 -9.92 -2.81 44.84
N GLN A 67 -10.59 -2.78 43.70
CA GLN A 67 -11.53 -1.72 43.31
C GLN A 67 -12.96 -2.01 43.76
N ASN A 68 -13.76 -0.96 43.99
CA ASN A 68 -15.15 -1.09 44.41
C ASN A 68 -16.10 -1.43 43.24
N GLU A 69 -17.28 -1.96 43.55
CA GLU A 69 -18.27 -2.41 42.56
C GLU A 69 -18.74 -1.28 41.61
N MET A 70 -18.80 -0.04 42.08
CA MET A 70 -19.11 1.13 41.23
C MET A 70 -18.06 1.36 40.15
N PHE A 71 -16.78 1.17 40.47
CA PHE A 71 -15.71 1.23 39.48
C PHE A 71 -15.82 0.09 38.47
N TRP A 72 -16.14 -1.14 38.91
CA TRP A 72 -16.40 -2.28 38.01
C TRP A 72 -17.55 -2.00 37.03
N LEU A 73 -18.65 -1.41 37.49
CA LEU A 73 -19.77 -0.97 36.65
C LEU A 73 -19.32 0.08 35.60
N SER A 74 -18.46 1.02 35.99
CA SER A 74 -17.88 1.99 35.07
C SER A 74 -17.02 1.33 33.99
N VAL A 75 -16.24 0.31 34.34
CA VAL A 75 -15.41 -0.46 33.40
C VAL A 75 -16.28 -1.25 32.45
N LYS A 76 -17.32 -1.94 32.95
CA LYS A 76 -18.31 -2.63 32.11
C LYS A 76 -18.95 -1.69 31.10
N THR A 77 -19.38 -0.51 31.55
CA THR A 77 -20.06 0.48 30.70
C THR A 77 -19.12 0.99 29.61
N ARG A 78 -17.88 1.32 29.98
CA ARG A 78 -16.86 1.79 29.05
C ARG A 78 -16.48 0.73 28.03
N LEU A 79 -16.23 -0.51 28.46
CA LEU A 79 -15.95 -1.61 27.54
C LEU A 79 -17.09 -1.85 26.55
N SER A 80 -18.35 -1.85 27.02
CA SER A 80 -19.52 -2.00 26.14
C SER A 80 -19.71 -0.83 25.15
N GLN A 81 -18.98 0.28 25.34
CA GLN A 81 -18.98 1.46 24.48
C GLN A 81 -17.66 1.61 23.70
N GLY A 82 -16.74 0.64 23.80
CA GLY A 82 -15.41 0.71 23.18
C GLY A 82 -14.47 1.77 23.79
N LEU A 83 -14.72 2.20 25.02
CA LEU A 83 -13.98 3.27 25.71
C LEU A 83 -12.88 2.72 26.64
N SER A 84 -11.78 3.47 26.75
CA SER A 84 -10.63 3.23 27.63
C SER A 84 -11.00 3.06 29.11
N ILE A 85 -10.33 2.12 29.79
CA ILE A 85 -10.50 1.84 31.23
C ILE A 85 -9.68 2.81 32.12
N GLY A 86 -8.76 3.59 31.53
CA GLY A 86 -8.02 4.68 32.18
C GLY A 86 -6.57 4.79 31.67
N GLU A 87 -6.03 6.02 31.65
CA GLU A 87 -4.72 6.35 31.07
C GLU A 87 -3.56 5.53 31.63
N SER A 88 -3.53 5.25 32.94
CA SER A 88 -2.43 4.52 33.58
C SER A 88 -2.40 3.02 33.27
N TYR A 89 -3.55 2.41 32.97
CA TYR A 89 -3.65 0.98 32.69
C TYR A 89 -3.46 0.67 31.20
N GLU A 90 -3.88 1.58 30.33
CA GLU A 90 -3.50 1.54 28.91
C GLU A 90 -2.00 1.60 28.75
N LEU A 91 -1.31 2.52 29.45
CA LEU A 91 0.16 2.58 29.43
C LEU A 91 0.81 1.26 29.89
N ASN A 92 0.29 0.63 30.95
CA ASN A 92 0.80 -0.67 31.42
C ASN A 92 0.53 -1.83 30.44
N LEU A 93 -0.60 -1.83 29.73
CA LEU A 93 -0.91 -2.80 28.68
C LEU A 93 0.01 -2.59 27.48
N ILE A 94 0.14 -1.34 27.02
CA ILE A 94 1.00 -0.92 25.93
C ILE A 94 2.45 -1.30 26.23
N ASP A 95 2.95 -1.05 27.44
CA ASP A 95 4.32 -1.41 27.83
C ASP A 95 4.53 -2.93 27.85
N ARG A 96 3.51 -3.71 28.24
CA ARG A 96 3.57 -5.19 28.15
C ARG A 96 3.53 -5.68 26.72
N MET A 97 2.75 -5.04 25.86
CA MET A 97 2.70 -5.35 24.43
C MET A 97 4.00 -4.95 23.72
N ALA A 98 4.61 -3.82 24.12
CA ALA A 98 5.89 -3.34 23.61
C ALA A 98 7.04 -4.32 23.87
N ILE A 99 6.89 -5.29 24.78
CA ILE A 99 7.90 -6.33 24.98
C ILE A 99 8.18 -7.09 23.68
N SER A 100 7.17 -7.41 22.87
CA SER A 100 7.37 -8.12 21.60
C SER A 100 8.14 -7.27 20.58
N THR A 101 8.00 -5.95 20.64
CA THR A 101 8.69 -5.00 19.75
C THR A 101 10.09 -4.63 20.23
N ASN A 102 10.37 -4.77 21.54
CA ASN A 102 11.69 -4.51 22.12
C ASN A 102 12.76 -5.53 21.71
N TYR A 103 12.36 -6.74 21.28
CA TYR A 103 13.28 -7.76 20.77
C TYR A 103 13.50 -7.67 19.25
N LEU A 104 12.87 -6.72 18.57
CA LEU A 104 13.11 -6.48 17.15
C LEU A 104 14.46 -5.78 16.97
N PRO A 105 15.23 -6.13 15.92
CA PRO A 105 16.34 -5.29 15.50
C PRO A 105 15.85 -3.86 15.23
N GLU A 106 16.68 -2.88 15.60
CA GLU A 106 16.27 -1.46 15.61
C GLU A 106 15.64 -1.00 14.29
N LYS A 107 16.20 -1.43 13.16
CA LYS A 107 15.68 -1.09 11.83
C LYS A 107 14.27 -1.61 11.58
N ILE A 108 14.01 -2.87 11.94
CA ILE A 108 12.69 -3.51 11.81
C ILE A 108 11.70 -2.89 12.78
N LYS A 109 12.16 -2.54 13.99
CA LYS A 109 11.36 -1.80 14.97
C LYS A 109 10.92 -0.45 14.44
N GLU A 110 11.82 0.33 13.85
CA GLU A 110 11.47 1.62 13.25
C GLU A 110 10.50 1.46 12.08
N CYS A 111 10.69 0.46 11.22
CA CYS A 111 9.73 0.11 10.16
C CYS A 111 8.34 -0.23 10.73
N PHE A 112 8.25 -1.03 11.80
CA PHE A 112 7.00 -1.31 12.49
C PHE A 112 6.35 -0.02 13.03
N LEU A 113 7.13 0.88 13.63
CA LEU A 113 6.62 2.15 14.14
C LEU A 113 6.09 3.05 13.02
N ASP A 114 6.67 3.02 11.82
CA ASP A 114 6.19 3.83 10.69
C ASP A 114 4.77 3.47 10.23
N LEU A 115 4.33 2.23 10.47
CA LEU A 115 2.97 1.78 10.13
C LEU A 115 1.89 2.60 10.86
N CYS A 116 2.26 3.26 11.98
CA CYS A 116 1.39 4.19 12.67
C CYS A 116 0.95 5.38 11.79
N SER A 117 1.60 5.61 10.66
CA SER A 117 1.31 6.74 9.76
C SER A 117 0.11 6.50 8.84
N PHE A 118 -0.40 5.28 8.71
CA PHE A 118 -1.52 4.95 7.82
C PHE A 118 -2.86 4.84 8.56
N PRO A 119 -4.00 5.20 7.98
CA PRO A 119 -5.28 5.11 8.69
C PRO A 119 -5.64 3.66 9.11
N GLU A 120 -6.44 3.55 10.16
CA GLU A 120 -7.01 2.28 10.63
C GLU A 120 -7.96 1.67 9.58
N ASP A 121 -8.09 0.35 9.57
CA ASP A 121 -8.94 -0.41 8.63
C ASP A 121 -8.70 -0.15 7.13
N LYS A 122 -7.60 0.53 6.78
CA LYS A 122 -7.24 0.77 5.38
C LYS A 122 -6.16 -0.20 4.93
N LYS A 123 -6.37 -0.78 3.75
CA LYS A 123 -5.35 -1.51 3.02
C LYS A 123 -4.24 -0.54 2.62
N ILE A 124 -3.01 -0.84 2.99
CA ILE A 124 -1.83 -0.09 2.58
C ILE A 124 -1.24 -0.80 1.36
N PRO A 125 -1.17 -0.15 0.18
CA PRO A 125 -0.48 -0.74 -0.96
C PRO A 125 0.98 -1.03 -0.60
N LEU A 126 1.47 -2.23 -0.92
CA LEU A 126 2.84 -2.66 -0.57
C LEU A 126 3.89 -1.63 -1.02
N GLU A 127 3.71 -1.09 -2.22
CA GLU A 127 4.63 -0.17 -2.87
C GLU A 127 4.67 1.21 -2.19
N VAL A 128 3.56 1.65 -1.57
CA VAL A 128 3.56 2.86 -0.73
C VAL A 128 4.49 2.66 0.47
N LEU A 129 4.38 1.51 1.15
CA LEU A 129 5.19 1.20 2.32
C LEU A 129 6.68 1.02 1.97
N ILE A 130 6.97 0.24 0.92
CA ILE A 130 8.34 0.01 0.45
C ILE A 130 9.01 1.32 0.07
N ASN A 131 8.35 2.16 -0.74
CA ASN A 131 8.92 3.43 -1.17
C ASN A 131 9.12 4.39 -0.01
N MET A 132 8.19 4.42 0.95
CA MET A 132 8.38 5.18 2.17
C MET A 132 9.67 4.74 2.90
N TRP A 133 9.86 3.44 3.13
CA TRP A 133 11.01 2.92 3.85
C TRP A 133 12.34 3.09 3.12
N VAL A 134 12.36 2.90 1.80
CA VAL A 134 13.53 3.18 0.95
C VAL A 134 14.00 4.61 1.16
N GLU A 135 13.07 5.56 1.19
CA GLU A 135 13.41 6.98 1.27
C GLU A 135 13.87 7.45 2.66
N ILE A 136 13.32 6.88 3.75
CA ILE A 136 13.61 7.33 5.13
C ILE A 136 14.66 6.50 5.88
N HIS A 137 14.84 5.24 5.50
CA HIS A 137 15.79 4.33 6.15
C HIS A 137 17.01 3.99 5.28
N ASP A 138 17.07 4.54 4.07
CA ASP A 138 18.17 4.32 3.11
C ASP A 138 18.44 2.83 2.87
N ILE A 139 17.36 2.11 2.52
CA ILE A 139 17.40 0.67 2.24
C ILE A 139 17.04 0.35 0.81
N HIS A 140 17.53 -0.79 0.34
CA HIS A 140 17.10 -1.33 -0.95
C HIS A 140 15.68 -1.90 -0.87
N GLU A 141 14.94 -1.83 -1.97
CA GLU A 141 13.57 -2.36 -2.08
C GLU A 141 13.45 -3.83 -1.64
N THR A 142 14.46 -4.65 -1.97
CA THR A 142 14.52 -6.06 -1.57
C THR A 142 14.68 -6.24 -0.06
N GLU A 143 15.44 -5.37 0.60
CA GLU A 143 15.56 -5.35 2.07
C GLU A 143 14.25 -4.87 2.70
N ALA A 144 13.62 -3.82 2.15
CA ALA A 144 12.31 -3.35 2.60
C ALA A 144 11.24 -4.44 2.52
N TYR A 145 11.18 -5.18 1.40
CA TYR A 145 10.27 -6.32 1.24
C TYR A 145 10.56 -7.44 2.25
N ALA A 146 11.84 -7.76 2.50
CA ALA A 146 12.22 -8.74 3.51
C ALA A 146 11.75 -8.34 4.92
N ILE A 147 11.83 -7.03 5.26
CA ILE A 147 11.29 -6.50 6.52
C ILE A 147 9.77 -6.69 6.59
N VAL A 148 9.03 -6.42 5.50
CA VAL A 148 7.57 -6.66 5.45
C VAL A 148 7.26 -8.13 5.76
N VAL A 149 7.97 -9.07 5.12
CA VAL A 149 7.78 -10.51 5.35
C VAL A 149 8.14 -10.89 6.79
N GLU A 150 9.21 -10.33 7.36
CA GLU A 150 9.59 -10.60 8.74
C GLU A 150 8.54 -10.08 9.74
N LEU A 151 8.03 -8.87 9.55
CA LEU A 151 6.96 -8.32 10.38
C LEU A 151 5.68 -9.16 10.25
N SER A 152 5.37 -9.66 9.06
CA SER A 152 4.24 -10.56 8.83
C SER A 152 4.42 -11.88 9.58
N ASN A 153 5.59 -12.50 9.51
CA ASN A 153 5.90 -13.74 10.23
C ASN A 153 5.85 -13.57 11.76
N LYS A 154 6.06 -12.35 12.25
CA LYS A 154 5.92 -11.99 13.68
C LYS A 154 4.50 -11.54 14.06
N ASN A 155 3.55 -11.63 13.13
CA ASN A 155 2.16 -11.18 13.29
C ASN A 155 2.03 -9.69 13.68
N LEU A 156 2.97 -8.85 13.23
CA LEU A 156 2.96 -7.40 13.48
C LEU A 156 2.28 -6.61 12.35
N LEU A 157 2.03 -7.30 11.23
CA LEU A 157 1.19 -6.88 10.11
C LEU A 157 0.67 -8.13 9.39
N THR A 158 -0.34 -7.97 8.54
CA THR A 158 -0.89 -9.04 7.71
C THR A 158 -0.66 -8.72 6.24
N LEU A 159 -0.10 -9.67 5.51
CA LEU A 159 0.02 -9.62 4.06
C LEU A 159 -1.26 -10.18 3.43
N VAL A 160 -2.00 -9.33 2.73
CA VAL A 160 -3.15 -9.71 1.92
C VAL A 160 -2.67 -9.82 0.48
N LYS A 161 -2.63 -11.04 -0.02
CA LYS A 161 -2.24 -11.36 -1.40
C LYS A 161 -3.50 -11.66 -2.20
N GLU A 162 -3.66 -11.02 -3.35
CA GLU A 162 -4.65 -11.46 -4.33
C GLU A 162 -4.20 -12.78 -4.97
N ALA A 163 -5.12 -13.53 -5.59
CA ALA A 163 -4.90 -14.88 -6.12
C ALA A 163 -3.67 -15.03 -7.05
N ARG A 164 -3.14 -13.92 -7.59
CA ARG A 164 -2.02 -13.88 -8.55
C ARG A 164 -0.69 -13.40 -7.95
N ALA A 165 -0.64 -13.00 -6.68
CA ALA A 165 0.57 -12.49 -6.05
C ALA A 165 1.61 -13.58 -5.75
N GLY A 166 2.90 -13.23 -5.86
CA GLY A 166 4.01 -14.08 -5.37
C GLY A 166 5.14 -14.35 -6.36
N GLY A 167 5.09 -13.79 -7.57
CA GLY A 167 6.19 -13.83 -8.54
C GLY A 167 7.18 -12.68 -8.37
N MET A 168 8.38 -12.80 -8.94
CA MET A 168 9.42 -11.74 -8.96
C MET A 168 8.90 -10.42 -9.56
N TYR A 169 7.92 -10.52 -10.47
CA TYR A 169 7.28 -9.40 -11.14
C TYR A 169 5.85 -9.15 -10.62
N SER A 170 5.59 -9.31 -9.31
CA SER A 170 4.26 -9.02 -8.75
C SER A 170 3.93 -7.53 -8.89
N SER A 171 2.65 -7.20 -9.11
CA SER A 171 2.18 -5.82 -9.16
C SER A 171 2.01 -5.23 -7.75
N CYS A 172 2.11 -3.91 -7.62
CA CYS A 172 1.87 -3.22 -6.35
C CYS A 172 0.41 -3.34 -5.86
N PHE A 173 -0.53 -3.64 -6.76
CA PHE A 173 -1.94 -3.85 -6.44
C PHE A 173 -2.26 -5.29 -6.02
N GLU A 174 -1.41 -6.25 -6.36
CA GLU A 174 -1.63 -7.66 -6.00
C GLU A 174 -1.33 -7.95 -4.52
N ILE A 175 -0.62 -7.05 -3.85
CA ILE A 175 -0.22 -7.20 -2.44
C ILE A 175 -0.57 -5.93 -1.67
N SER A 176 -1.41 -6.09 -0.66
CA SER A 176 -1.70 -5.04 0.31
C SER A 176 -1.36 -5.51 1.72
N ILE A 177 -1.16 -4.53 2.58
CA ILE A 177 -0.81 -4.73 3.98
C ILE A 177 -1.97 -4.21 4.82
N THR A 178 -2.38 -5.00 5.80
CA THR A 178 -3.28 -4.55 6.85
C THR A 178 -2.56 -4.64 8.19
N GLN A 179 -2.88 -3.73 9.10
CA GLN A 179 -2.37 -3.76 10.46
C GLN A 179 -3.56 -3.75 11.42
N HIS A 180 -3.53 -4.64 12.41
CA HIS A 180 -4.55 -4.67 13.45
C HIS A 180 -4.50 -3.41 14.32
N ASP A 181 -5.65 -2.86 14.68
CA ASP A 181 -5.81 -1.60 15.43
C ASP A 181 -4.96 -1.54 16.70
N ILE A 182 -4.91 -2.63 17.48
CA ILE A 182 -4.11 -2.67 18.71
C ILE A 182 -2.59 -2.52 18.41
N LEU A 183 -2.11 -3.07 17.30
CA LEU A 183 -0.70 -2.93 16.88
C LEU A 183 -0.42 -1.54 16.35
N ARG A 184 -1.37 -0.95 15.63
CA ARG A 184 -1.35 0.44 15.20
C ARG A 184 -1.29 1.37 16.41
N ASP A 185 -2.15 1.17 17.40
CA ASP A 185 -2.20 1.96 18.62
C ASP A 185 -0.92 1.82 19.45
N LEU A 186 -0.36 0.60 19.52
CA LEU A 186 0.95 0.38 20.12
C LEU A 186 2.03 1.23 19.43
N ALA A 187 2.08 1.20 18.10
CA ALA A 187 3.04 1.98 17.31
C ALA A 187 2.84 3.50 17.48
N LEU A 188 1.59 3.97 17.49
CA LEU A 188 1.23 5.36 17.76
C LEU A 188 1.69 5.81 19.15
N ASN A 189 1.39 5.02 20.19
CA ASN A 189 1.74 5.35 21.57
C ASN A 189 3.26 5.40 21.78
N LEU A 190 4.00 4.44 21.20
CA LEU A 190 5.46 4.44 21.24
C LEU A 190 6.05 5.65 20.50
N SER A 191 5.44 6.05 19.38
CA SER A 191 5.88 7.20 18.57
C SER A 191 5.53 8.56 19.16
N ASN A 192 4.48 8.63 19.98
CA ASN A 192 4.00 9.87 20.58
C ASN A 192 4.68 10.26 21.91
N ARG A 193 5.67 9.49 22.37
CA ARG A 193 6.44 9.81 23.57
C ARG A 193 7.24 11.10 23.38
N GLY A 194 7.21 12.00 24.37
CA GLY A 194 7.93 13.28 24.33
C GLY A 194 7.08 14.45 23.79
N SER A 195 7.74 15.60 23.56
CA SER A 195 7.09 16.81 23.08
C SER A 195 6.69 16.70 21.61
N VAL A 196 5.52 17.24 21.25
CA VAL A 196 4.93 17.10 19.90
C VAL A 196 5.86 17.58 18.78
N ASN A 197 6.56 18.70 18.97
CA ASN A 197 7.52 19.25 18.00
C ASN A 197 8.77 18.39 17.83
N GLN A 198 9.08 17.48 18.76
CA GLN A 198 10.27 16.63 18.71
C GLN A 198 9.96 15.19 18.27
N ARG A 199 8.68 14.85 18.03
CA ARG A 199 8.28 13.51 17.59
C ARG A 199 8.85 13.23 16.20
N ARG A 200 9.54 12.10 16.04
CA ARG A 200 10.05 11.63 14.74
C ARG A 200 8.92 11.37 13.74
N ARG A 201 7.78 10.86 14.23
CA ARG A 201 6.56 10.60 13.48
C ARG A 201 5.46 11.49 14.02
N LEU A 202 5.01 12.45 13.22
CA LEU A 202 3.92 13.32 13.58
C LEU A 202 2.67 12.86 12.84
N VAL A 203 1.82 12.10 13.55
CA VAL A 203 0.60 11.51 13.01
C VAL A 203 -0.62 12.19 13.62
N MET A 204 -1.55 12.58 12.77
CA MET A 204 -2.82 13.16 13.18
C MET A 204 -3.66 12.10 13.93
N PRO A 205 -4.13 12.38 15.17
CA PRO A 205 -4.91 11.42 15.95
C PRO A 205 -6.30 11.21 15.33
N LYS A 206 -6.87 10.01 15.56
CA LYS A 206 -8.26 9.65 15.20
C LYS A 206 -9.21 10.56 15.99
N ARG A 207 -9.96 11.44 15.31
CA ARG A 207 -11.01 12.28 15.93
C ARG A 207 -12.18 12.54 14.99
N ASP A 208 -13.36 12.64 15.60
CA ASP A 208 -14.64 13.02 14.98
C ASP A 208 -14.74 14.54 14.67
N ASP A 209 -13.63 15.27 14.79
CA ASP A 209 -13.57 16.73 14.76
C ASP A 209 -13.60 17.27 13.31
N ASN A 210 -14.75 17.29 12.63
CA ASN A 210 -15.08 18.06 11.39
C ASN A 210 -13.99 18.13 10.27
N GLY A 211 -12.98 17.27 10.26
CA GLY A 211 -11.85 17.33 9.34
C GLY A 211 -10.79 18.41 9.59
N GLN A 212 -10.71 19.02 10.78
CA GLN A 212 -9.78 20.13 11.08
C GLN A 212 -8.44 19.69 11.70
N LEU A 213 -7.41 20.54 11.58
CA LEU A 213 -6.09 20.29 12.18
C LEU A 213 -6.14 20.17 13.73
N PRO A 214 -5.31 19.30 14.35
CA PRO A 214 -5.35 19.09 15.80
C PRO A 214 -5.00 20.34 16.60
N LYS A 215 -5.80 20.65 17.64
CA LYS A 215 -5.54 21.78 18.55
C LYS A 215 -4.15 21.75 19.17
N GLU A 216 -3.59 20.58 19.44
CA GLU A 216 -2.22 20.42 19.95
C GLU A 216 -1.20 20.98 18.94
N TRP A 217 -1.34 20.67 17.66
CA TRP A 217 -0.44 21.18 16.63
C TRP A 217 -0.59 22.70 16.47
N LEU A 218 -1.82 23.20 16.55
CA LEU A 218 -2.09 24.64 16.48
C LEU A 218 -1.46 25.42 17.64
N ARG A 219 -1.48 24.86 18.86
CA ARG A 219 -0.85 25.48 20.05
C ARG A 219 0.67 25.55 19.96
N HIS A 220 1.26 24.67 19.17
CA HIS A 220 2.71 24.51 19.03
C HIS A 220 3.22 24.91 17.64
N ALA A 221 2.40 25.62 16.86
CA ALA A 221 2.72 26.07 15.51
C ALA A 221 3.73 27.23 15.47
N ASP A 222 4.10 27.79 16.63
CA ASP A 222 5.11 28.82 16.79
C ASP A 222 6.55 28.29 16.64
N GLN A 223 6.74 26.97 16.77
CA GLN A 223 8.03 26.31 16.60
C GLN A 223 7.95 25.26 15.47
N PRO A 224 9.07 24.99 14.78
CA PRO A 224 9.12 23.92 13.80
C PRO A 224 8.82 22.55 14.40
N PHE A 225 8.24 21.66 13.60
CA PHE A 225 8.08 20.25 13.92
C PHE A 225 9.24 19.46 13.29
N GLU A 226 10.04 18.81 14.13
CA GLU A 226 11.24 18.06 13.76
C GLU A 226 10.94 16.66 13.19
N ALA A 227 9.69 16.43 12.79
CA ALA A 227 9.22 15.15 12.29
C ALA A 227 9.87 14.77 10.96
N GLN A 228 10.26 13.51 10.83
CA GLN A 228 10.71 12.91 9.58
C GLN A 228 9.51 12.43 8.74
N ILE A 229 8.48 11.89 9.39
CA ILE A 229 7.20 11.49 8.77
C ILE A 229 6.10 12.39 9.29
N VAL A 230 5.34 12.98 8.39
CA VAL A 230 4.12 13.73 8.70
C VAL A 230 2.94 13.02 8.05
N SER A 231 1.96 12.61 8.85
CA SER A 231 0.72 12.03 8.34
C SER A 231 -0.48 12.84 8.80
N ILE A 232 -1.23 13.35 7.83
CA ILE A 232 -2.41 14.19 8.05
C ILE A 232 -3.67 13.49 7.56
N GLN A 233 -4.75 13.63 8.32
CA GLN A 233 -6.06 13.09 7.98
C GLN A 233 -7.12 14.17 8.13
N THR A 234 -7.63 14.70 7.03
CA THR A 234 -8.51 15.88 7.03
C THR A 234 -9.78 15.68 6.21
N GLY A 235 -10.76 16.56 6.37
CA GLY A 235 -11.93 16.63 5.49
C GLY A 235 -11.63 17.48 4.25
N GLU A 236 -12.60 18.28 3.83
CA GLU A 236 -12.37 19.37 2.88
C GLU A 236 -11.42 20.42 3.48
N MET A 237 -10.39 20.80 2.72
CA MET A 237 -9.43 21.83 3.13
C MET A 237 -9.29 22.87 2.02
N ARG A 238 -9.59 24.13 2.34
CA ARG A 238 -9.35 25.29 1.46
C ARG A 238 -8.07 26.00 1.89
N LYS A 239 -7.62 26.94 1.05
CA LYS A 239 -6.39 27.72 1.31
C LYS A 239 -6.34 28.37 2.70
N CYS A 240 -7.46 28.93 3.16
CA CYS A 240 -7.56 29.64 4.44
C CYS A 240 -7.63 28.71 5.66
N ASP A 241 -7.92 27.42 5.45
CA ASP A 241 -8.05 26.44 6.53
C ASP A 241 -6.66 25.92 6.95
N TRP A 242 -5.63 26.13 6.11
CA TRP A 242 -4.25 25.76 6.43
C TRP A 242 -3.55 26.76 7.34
N CYS A 243 -2.90 26.24 8.37
CA CYS A 243 -2.05 27.01 9.27
C CYS A 243 -0.60 27.06 8.79
N ASN A 244 0.16 28.01 9.33
CA ASN A 244 1.57 28.17 9.04
C ASN A 244 2.44 27.15 9.80
N LEU A 245 2.35 25.88 9.40
CA LEU A 245 3.16 24.81 9.97
C LEU A 245 4.52 24.72 9.24
N GLU A 246 5.56 24.30 9.97
CA GLU A 246 6.92 24.15 9.46
C GLU A 246 7.47 22.76 9.80
N PHE A 247 8.04 22.10 8.78
CA PHE A 247 8.52 20.71 8.87
C PHE A 247 9.89 20.58 8.20
N PRO A 248 10.96 21.18 8.78
CA PRO A 248 12.26 21.28 8.13
C PRO A 248 12.94 19.93 7.88
N LYS A 249 12.60 18.90 8.67
CA LYS A 249 13.17 17.55 8.58
C LYS A 249 12.27 16.53 7.89
N ALA A 250 11.07 16.93 7.43
CA ALA A 250 10.15 15.98 6.81
C ALA A 250 10.72 15.42 5.51
N GLU A 251 10.77 14.10 5.43
CA GLU A 251 11.16 13.33 4.25
C GLU A 251 9.96 12.63 3.61
N VAL A 252 8.91 12.38 4.39
CA VAL A 252 7.66 11.76 3.93
C VAL A 252 6.47 12.59 4.41
N LEU A 253 5.55 12.88 3.48
CA LEU A 253 4.26 13.46 3.78
C LEU A 253 3.16 12.54 3.25
N ILE A 254 2.29 12.08 4.15
CA ILE A 254 1.10 11.32 3.84
C ILE A 254 -0.12 12.21 4.09
N ILE A 255 -0.93 12.41 3.05
CA ILE A 255 -2.15 13.19 3.08
C ILE A 255 -3.31 12.25 2.80
N ASN A 256 -4.07 11.95 3.85
CA ASN A 256 -5.35 11.27 3.73
C ASN A 256 -6.45 12.32 3.84
N PHE A 257 -7.44 12.26 2.95
CA PHE A 257 -8.59 13.12 3.10
C PHE A 257 -9.88 12.50 2.58
N THR A 258 -11.01 13.12 2.90
CA THR A 258 -12.34 12.70 2.41
C THR A 258 -13.09 13.94 1.95
N SER A 259 -13.02 14.25 0.65
CA SER A 259 -13.67 15.43 0.07
C SER A 259 -13.66 15.36 -1.46
N SER A 260 -14.61 16.04 -2.11
CA SER A 260 -14.58 16.25 -3.57
C SER A 260 -13.65 17.40 -4.01
N GLU A 261 -13.23 18.26 -3.09
CA GLU A 261 -12.35 19.40 -3.36
C GLU A 261 -11.26 19.44 -2.28
N TYR A 262 -10.00 19.59 -2.69
CA TYR A 262 -8.89 19.61 -1.73
C TYR A 262 -7.75 20.52 -2.16
N PHE A 263 -7.41 21.47 -1.30
CA PHE A 263 -6.30 22.38 -1.52
C PHE A 263 -5.03 21.81 -0.88
N LEU A 264 -4.00 21.50 -1.68
CA LEU A 264 -2.75 20.99 -1.14
C LEU A 264 -2.10 22.00 -0.16
N PRO A 265 -1.61 21.54 1.01
CA PRO A 265 -1.12 22.43 2.04
C PRO A 265 0.00 23.38 1.55
N PRO A 266 -0.13 24.70 1.76
CA PRO A 266 0.89 25.66 1.34
C PRO A 266 2.27 25.42 1.96
N PHE A 267 2.33 24.82 3.15
CA PHE A 267 3.58 24.53 3.84
C PHE A 267 4.46 23.51 3.13
N ILE A 268 3.94 22.76 2.16
CA ILE A 268 4.72 21.84 1.31
C ILE A 268 5.90 22.58 0.66
N ASN A 269 5.72 23.86 0.32
CA ASN A 269 6.79 24.72 -0.21
C ASN A 269 8.00 24.91 0.72
N ARG A 270 7.86 24.54 1.99
CA ARG A 270 8.87 24.69 3.04
C ARG A 270 9.30 23.34 3.61
N MET A 271 9.15 22.27 2.82
CA MET A 271 9.65 20.93 3.14
C MET A 271 10.86 20.60 2.24
N PRO A 272 12.05 21.16 2.52
CA PRO A 272 13.20 21.07 1.61
C PRO A 272 13.80 19.66 1.48
N ASN A 273 13.41 18.75 2.37
CA ASN A 273 13.91 17.37 2.42
C ASN A 273 12.87 16.34 1.98
N LEU A 274 11.69 16.77 1.49
CA LEU A 274 10.64 15.84 1.11
C LEU A 274 11.07 14.96 -0.06
N ARG A 275 11.01 13.63 0.15
CA ARG A 275 11.38 12.59 -0.82
C ARG A 275 10.19 11.77 -1.27
N ALA A 276 9.18 11.57 -0.43
CA ALA A 276 7.94 10.90 -0.81
C ALA A 276 6.70 11.73 -0.42
N LEU A 277 5.77 11.84 -1.37
CA LEU A 277 4.46 12.47 -1.17
C LEU A 277 3.37 11.48 -1.54
N ILE A 278 2.49 11.19 -0.58
CA ILE A 278 1.36 10.28 -0.74
C ILE A 278 0.08 11.05 -0.52
N VAL A 279 -0.81 11.07 -1.51
CA VAL A 279 -2.10 11.78 -1.47
C VAL A 279 -3.20 10.79 -1.78
N ILE A 280 -4.02 10.48 -0.79
CA ILE A 280 -5.08 9.47 -0.88
C ILE A 280 -6.41 10.08 -0.47
N ASN A 281 -7.37 10.02 -1.37
CA ASN A 281 -8.74 10.41 -1.10
C ASN A 281 -9.61 9.18 -0.81
N HIS A 282 -10.28 9.19 0.33
CA HIS A 282 -11.16 8.11 0.80
C HIS A 282 -12.64 8.34 0.47
N SER A 283 -13.02 9.43 -0.20
CA SER A 283 -14.42 9.66 -0.62
C SER A 283 -14.85 8.68 -1.70
N THR A 284 -16.14 8.60 -2.00
CA THR A 284 -16.66 7.77 -3.11
C THR A 284 -16.37 8.36 -4.48
N SER A 285 -16.29 9.69 -4.60
CA SER A 285 -15.97 10.43 -5.83
C SER A 285 -14.49 10.83 -5.93
N TYR A 286 -14.04 11.21 -7.13
CA TYR A 286 -12.73 11.83 -7.35
C TYR A 286 -12.68 13.25 -6.75
N ALA A 287 -11.55 13.60 -6.15
CA ALA A 287 -11.33 14.96 -5.63
C ALA A 287 -10.58 15.86 -6.59
N ARG A 288 -11.04 17.08 -6.83
CA ARG A 288 -10.26 18.10 -7.53
C ARG A 288 -9.14 18.62 -6.62
N LEU A 289 -7.89 18.42 -7.05
CA LEU A 289 -6.73 18.96 -6.35
C LEU A 289 -6.43 20.40 -6.79
N HIS A 290 -6.27 21.28 -5.81
CA HIS A 290 -5.79 22.65 -6.00
C HIS A 290 -4.36 22.82 -5.48
N ASN A 291 -3.72 23.92 -5.87
CA ASN A 291 -2.38 24.30 -5.42
C ASN A 291 -1.26 23.33 -5.83
N ILE A 292 -1.42 22.65 -6.97
CA ILE A 292 -0.44 21.69 -7.50
C ILE A 292 0.93 22.32 -7.83
N SER A 293 0.98 23.64 -8.00
CA SER A 293 2.23 24.39 -8.15
C SER A 293 3.19 24.23 -6.97
N VAL A 294 2.74 23.79 -5.78
CA VAL A 294 3.65 23.49 -4.66
C VAL A 294 4.67 22.41 -5.01
N LEU A 295 4.34 21.49 -5.92
CA LEU A 295 5.24 20.43 -6.36
C LEU A 295 6.52 20.99 -7.03
N LYS A 296 6.47 22.21 -7.59
CA LYS A 296 7.63 22.88 -8.19
C LYS A 296 8.75 23.16 -7.18
N SER A 297 8.41 23.33 -5.90
CA SER A 297 9.39 23.60 -4.85
C SER A 297 10.14 22.34 -4.40
N LEU A 298 9.61 21.15 -4.71
CA LEU A 298 10.05 19.88 -4.16
C LEU A 298 11.19 19.27 -4.97
N THR A 299 12.37 19.89 -4.89
CA THR A 299 13.54 19.50 -5.69
C THR A 299 14.13 18.14 -5.32
N LYS A 300 13.80 17.58 -4.16
CA LYS A 300 14.27 16.25 -3.70
C LYS A 300 13.22 15.15 -3.79
N LEU A 301 12.01 15.45 -4.28
CA LEU A 301 10.93 14.47 -4.36
C LEU A 301 11.32 13.35 -5.33
N ARG A 302 11.30 12.10 -4.85
CA ARG A 302 11.64 10.88 -5.60
C ARG A 302 10.43 10.00 -5.87
N SER A 303 9.43 10.01 -4.99
CA SER A 303 8.21 9.22 -5.12
C SER A 303 6.96 10.08 -4.95
N LEU A 304 6.00 9.93 -5.86
CA LEU A 304 4.69 10.58 -5.81
C LEU A 304 3.59 9.54 -6.01
N TRP A 305 2.69 9.45 -5.03
CA TRP A 305 1.49 8.62 -5.08
C TRP A 305 0.24 9.51 -5.04
N LEU A 306 -0.61 9.37 -6.05
CA LEU A 306 -1.89 10.07 -6.15
C LEU A 306 -2.99 9.03 -6.30
N GLU A 307 -3.99 9.10 -5.43
CA GLU A 307 -5.11 8.15 -5.41
C GLU A 307 -6.46 8.84 -5.28
N LYS A 308 -7.38 8.49 -6.18
CA LYS A 308 -8.76 8.98 -6.16
C LYS A 308 -8.90 10.50 -6.31
N VAL A 309 -8.04 11.06 -7.17
CA VAL A 309 -7.97 12.50 -7.44
C VAL A 309 -8.12 12.81 -8.93
N SER A 310 -8.60 14.01 -9.20
CA SER A 310 -8.62 14.64 -10.51
C SER A 310 -7.38 15.50 -10.63
N ILE A 311 -6.44 15.07 -11.47
CA ILE A 311 -5.15 15.71 -11.67
C ILE A 311 -5.39 16.91 -12.60
N PRO A 312 -5.14 18.15 -12.15
CA PRO A 312 -5.17 19.31 -13.04
C PRO A 312 -3.92 19.34 -13.91
N GLN A 313 -3.92 20.22 -14.92
CA GLN A 313 -2.81 20.35 -15.84
C GLN A 313 -1.48 20.64 -15.11
N LEU A 314 -0.46 19.80 -15.36
CA LEU A 314 0.86 19.87 -14.74
C LEU A 314 1.83 20.82 -15.48
N SER A 315 1.31 21.75 -16.29
CA SER A 315 2.13 22.62 -17.14
C SER A 315 3.04 23.54 -16.31
N GLY A 316 4.30 23.66 -16.72
CA GLY A 316 5.29 24.52 -16.06
C GLY A 316 5.88 23.98 -14.75
N ILE A 317 5.60 22.71 -14.41
CA ILE A 317 6.22 21.99 -13.29
C ILE A 317 7.29 21.06 -13.87
N VAL A 318 8.48 21.09 -13.26
CA VAL A 318 9.58 20.17 -13.59
C VAL A 318 9.99 19.47 -12.30
N MET A 319 9.92 18.14 -12.29
CA MET A 319 10.26 17.29 -11.15
C MET A 319 11.52 16.47 -11.48
N GLU A 320 12.68 17.11 -11.44
CA GLU A 320 13.97 16.52 -11.87
C GLU A 320 14.39 15.29 -11.04
N SER A 321 14.05 15.27 -9.76
CA SER A 321 14.41 14.20 -8.84
C SER A 321 13.39 13.04 -8.80
N LEU A 322 12.24 13.19 -9.45
CA LEU A 322 11.21 12.15 -9.40
C LEU A 322 11.71 10.88 -10.09
N ARG A 323 11.46 9.74 -9.47
CA ARG A 323 11.86 8.40 -9.92
C ARG A 323 10.64 7.50 -10.06
N LYS A 324 9.66 7.63 -9.17
CA LYS A 324 8.46 6.81 -9.17
C LYS A 324 7.20 7.67 -9.15
N LEU A 325 6.27 7.39 -10.06
CA LEU A 325 4.96 8.02 -10.12
C LEU A 325 3.87 6.95 -10.15
N PHE A 326 2.97 7.02 -9.19
CA PHE A 326 1.80 6.16 -9.08
C PHE A 326 0.56 7.01 -9.14
N ILE A 327 -0.30 6.73 -10.12
CA ILE A 327 -1.58 7.40 -10.34
C ILE A 327 -2.64 6.30 -10.35
N VAL A 328 -3.45 6.27 -9.30
CA VAL A 328 -4.36 5.16 -9.00
C VAL A 328 -5.77 5.71 -8.87
N LEU A 329 -6.75 5.14 -9.58
CA LEU A 329 -8.12 5.63 -9.57
C LEU A 329 -8.16 7.14 -9.80
N CYS A 330 -7.49 7.67 -10.83
CA CYS A 330 -7.42 9.13 -11.03
C CYS A 330 -7.99 9.54 -12.38
N MET A 331 -8.61 10.72 -12.40
CA MET A 331 -8.98 11.41 -13.63
C MET A 331 -7.79 12.24 -14.11
N ILE A 332 -7.27 11.93 -15.28
CA ILE A 332 -6.11 12.60 -15.86
C ILE A 332 -6.50 13.91 -16.58
N ASN A 333 -7.74 14.02 -17.08
CA ASN A 333 -8.30 15.15 -17.83
C ASN A 333 -7.40 15.65 -18.97
N ASN A 334 -6.82 14.74 -19.76
CA ASN A 334 -5.83 15.06 -20.80
C ASN A 334 -4.57 15.80 -20.30
N SER A 335 -4.31 15.82 -18.97
CA SER A 335 -3.10 16.45 -18.40
C SER A 335 -1.81 15.78 -18.89
N LEU A 336 -1.91 14.55 -19.40
CA LEU A 336 -0.81 13.82 -20.02
C LEU A 336 -0.83 13.92 -21.57
N GLU A 337 -1.92 14.39 -22.19
CA GLU A 337 -2.20 14.28 -23.64
C GLU A 337 -2.08 15.61 -24.42
N GLY A 338 -1.76 16.73 -23.76
CA GLY A 338 -1.66 18.05 -24.40
C GLY A 338 -0.41 18.27 -25.27
N LYS A 339 -0.54 19.01 -26.39
CA LYS A 339 0.58 19.47 -27.24
C LYS A 339 1.66 20.26 -26.48
N ASP A 340 1.27 20.92 -25.39
CA ASP A 340 2.13 21.76 -24.56
C ASP A 340 2.62 21.06 -23.27
N SER A 341 2.17 19.82 -23.00
CA SER A 341 2.55 19.03 -21.82
C SER A 341 3.33 17.79 -22.23
N ASN A 342 4.63 17.97 -22.43
CA ASN A 342 5.56 16.88 -22.72
C ASN A 342 5.94 16.20 -21.40
N LEU A 343 5.50 14.96 -21.16
CA LEU A 343 5.82 14.21 -19.93
C LEU A 343 7.32 14.10 -19.67
N ALA A 344 8.13 14.04 -20.72
CA ALA A 344 9.58 14.00 -20.59
C ALA A 344 10.17 15.30 -20.04
N ASP A 345 9.48 16.44 -20.22
CA ASP A 345 9.92 17.72 -19.68
C ASP A 345 9.49 17.86 -18.21
N ILE A 346 8.33 17.28 -17.84
CA ILE A 346 7.83 17.28 -16.46
C ILE A 346 8.59 16.28 -15.60
N PHE A 347 8.86 15.08 -16.13
CA PHE A 347 9.43 13.94 -15.41
C PHE A 347 10.68 13.37 -16.13
N PRO A 348 11.76 14.15 -16.29
CA PRO A 348 12.89 13.74 -17.16
C PRO A 348 13.63 12.48 -16.71
N ASN A 349 13.57 12.15 -15.42
CA ASN A 349 14.37 11.08 -14.80
C ASN A 349 13.52 9.97 -14.17
N ILE A 350 12.23 9.88 -14.51
CA ILE A 350 11.35 8.86 -13.96
C ILE A 350 11.78 7.46 -14.44
N SER A 351 11.90 6.53 -13.49
CA SER A 351 12.24 5.13 -13.73
C SER A 351 11.04 4.20 -13.66
N GLU A 352 9.98 4.59 -12.96
CA GLU A 352 8.77 3.79 -12.78
C GLU A 352 7.52 4.64 -12.89
N LEU A 353 6.62 4.23 -13.79
CA LEU A 353 5.33 4.85 -14.01
C LEU A 353 4.24 3.79 -13.92
N THR A 354 3.30 4.00 -13.00
CA THR A 354 2.11 3.16 -12.84
C THR A 354 0.86 4.00 -12.97
N LEU A 355 0.00 3.64 -13.93
CA LEU A 355 -1.37 4.12 -14.05
C LEU A 355 -2.31 2.94 -13.79
N ASP A 356 -3.21 3.08 -12.81
CA ASP A 356 -4.18 2.06 -12.45
C ASP A 356 -5.58 2.65 -12.35
N HIS A 357 -6.57 1.99 -12.95
CA HIS A 357 -7.97 2.45 -12.99
C HIS A 357 -8.11 3.92 -13.47
N CYS A 358 -7.32 4.33 -14.46
CA CYS A 358 -7.46 5.63 -15.13
C CYS A 358 -8.48 5.51 -16.28
N GLU A 359 -9.75 5.74 -15.97
CA GLU A 359 -10.86 5.53 -16.90
C GLU A 359 -10.86 6.50 -18.09
N ASP A 360 -10.33 7.71 -17.92
CA ASP A 360 -10.30 8.73 -18.97
C ASP A 360 -9.05 8.66 -19.87
N LEU A 361 -8.17 7.67 -19.64
CA LEU A 361 -7.00 7.43 -20.49
C LEU A 361 -7.41 6.67 -21.76
N THR A 362 -7.51 7.39 -22.88
CA THR A 362 -7.92 6.78 -24.17
C THR A 362 -6.74 6.46 -25.08
N GLU A 363 -5.72 7.33 -25.09
CA GLU A 363 -4.47 7.14 -25.83
C GLU A 363 -3.27 7.46 -24.92
N PHE A 364 -2.25 6.60 -24.92
CA PHE A 364 -1.06 6.87 -24.11
C PHE A 364 -0.11 7.85 -24.83
N PRO A 365 0.37 8.93 -24.18
CA PRO A 365 1.02 10.04 -24.86
C PRO A 365 2.39 9.69 -25.42
N SER A 366 2.68 10.10 -26.65
CA SER A 366 3.96 9.82 -27.34
C SER A 366 5.18 10.49 -26.69
N SER A 367 4.98 11.51 -25.85
CA SER A 367 6.04 12.15 -25.08
C SER A 367 6.77 11.19 -24.13
N ILE A 368 6.09 10.15 -23.63
CA ILE A 368 6.68 9.15 -22.76
C ILE A 368 7.87 8.44 -23.42
N CYS A 369 7.84 8.26 -24.73
CA CYS A 369 8.87 7.59 -25.53
C CYS A 369 10.24 8.29 -25.44
N LYS A 370 10.26 9.56 -25.03
CA LYS A 370 11.50 10.32 -24.84
C LYS A 370 12.19 10.05 -23.50
N ILE A 371 11.53 9.40 -22.54
CA ILE A 371 12.05 9.14 -21.19
C ILE A 371 12.93 7.89 -21.19
N GLN A 372 14.21 8.08 -21.51
CA GLN A 372 15.17 6.97 -21.62
C GLN A 372 15.58 6.33 -20.28
N SER A 373 15.17 6.94 -19.16
CA SER A 373 15.38 6.45 -17.80
C SER A 373 14.32 5.43 -17.35
N LEU A 374 13.19 5.32 -18.07
CA LEU A 374 12.07 4.46 -17.69
C LEU A 374 12.45 2.97 -17.76
N LYS A 375 12.26 2.27 -16.64
CA LYS A 375 12.50 0.83 -16.47
C LYS A 375 11.21 0.04 -16.30
N ASN A 376 10.24 0.60 -15.58
CA ASN A 376 8.96 -0.04 -15.31
C ASN A 376 7.83 0.84 -15.85
N LEU A 377 7.00 0.27 -16.73
CA LEU A 377 5.76 0.89 -17.19
C LEU A 377 4.61 -0.08 -16.92
N SER A 378 3.66 0.36 -16.10
CA SER A 378 2.48 -0.42 -15.73
C SER A 378 1.22 0.38 -16.03
N LEU A 379 0.37 -0.14 -16.92
CA LEU A 379 -0.97 0.37 -17.21
C LEU A 379 -1.94 -0.76 -16.85
N THR A 380 -2.72 -0.57 -15.80
CA THR A 380 -3.61 -1.61 -15.25
C THR A 380 -5.04 -1.09 -15.13
N ASN A 381 -6.03 -1.92 -15.46
CA ASN A 381 -7.45 -1.57 -15.40
C ASN A 381 -7.80 -0.26 -16.15
N CYS A 382 -7.04 0.09 -17.19
CA CYS A 382 -7.34 1.23 -18.06
C CYS A 382 -8.30 0.77 -19.17
N HIS A 383 -9.59 0.73 -18.87
CA HIS A 383 -10.59 0.10 -19.73
C HIS A 383 -10.74 0.74 -21.11
N ASN A 384 -10.62 2.07 -21.20
CA ASN A 384 -10.78 2.83 -22.44
C ASN A 384 -9.47 3.01 -23.24
N LEU A 385 -8.35 2.40 -22.79
CA LEU A 385 -7.06 2.52 -23.48
C LEU A 385 -7.09 1.75 -24.79
N THR A 386 -7.20 2.47 -25.91
CA THR A 386 -7.33 1.85 -27.23
C THR A 386 -5.99 1.59 -27.93
N ARG A 387 -4.97 2.39 -27.63
CA ARG A 387 -3.66 2.34 -28.29
C ARG A 387 -2.50 2.82 -27.44
N LEU A 388 -1.34 2.24 -27.70
CA LEU A 388 -0.04 2.70 -27.22
C LEU A 388 0.68 3.52 -28.31
N PRO A 389 1.65 4.39 -27.97
CA PRO A 389 2.37 5.17 -28.96
C PRO A 389 3.20 4.30 -29.90
N ASN A 390 3.24 4.66 -31.18
CA ASN A 390 3.95 3.90 -32.21
C ASN A 390 5.45 3.78 -31.92
N GLU A 391 6.04 4.79 -31.28
CA GLU A 391 7.47 4.84 -30.92
C GLU A 391 7.79 4.24 -29.55
N LEU A 392 6.86 3.51 -28.90
CA LEU A 392 7.07 2.95 -27.55
C LEU A 392 8.39 2.15 -27.45
N GLY A 393 8.77 1.43 -28.52
CA GLY A 393 10.04 0.71 -28.62
C GLY A 393 11.32 1.53 -28.48
N SER A 394 11.23 2.85 -28.50
CA SER A 394 12.36 3.75 -28.24
C SER A 394 12.79 3.76 -26.76
N LEU A 395 11.98 3.20 -25.85
CA LEU A 395 12.31 3.02 -24.43
C LEU A 395 13.31 1.87 -24.24
N LYS A 396 14.60 2.12 -24.52
CA LYS A 396 15.64 1.07 -24.48
C LYS A 396 16.00 0.56 -23.09
N SER A 397 15.66 1.32 -22.05
CA SER A 397 15.90 0.95 -20.65
C SER A 397 14.76 0.15 -20.01
N LEU A 398 13.64 -0.03 -20.72
CA LEU A 398 12.45 -0.68 -20.17
C LEU A 398 12.74 -2.17 -19.90
N GLU A 399 12.51 -2.59 -18.66
CA GLU A 399 12.66 -3.95 -18.16
C GLU A 399 11.31 -4.62 -17.92
N ILE A 400 10.29 -3.85 -17.52
CA ILE A 400 8.94 -4.33 -17.22
C ILE A 400 7.91 -3.52 -18.01
N LEU A 401 7.07 -4.22 -18.78
CA LEU A 401 5.88 -3.67 -19.42
C LEU A 401 4.65 -4.46 -18.96
N ARG A 402 3.79 -3.84 -18.15
CA ARG A 402 2.52 -4.43 -17.70
C ARG A 402 1.35 -3.68 -18.33
N LEU A 403 0.50 -4.43 -19.01
CA LEU A 403 -0.73 -4.01 -19.68
C LEU A 403 -1.83 -4.96 -19.19
N TYR A 404 -2.33 -4.74 -17.99
CA TYR A 404 -3.24 -5.68 -17.33
C TYR A 404 -4.67 -5.15 -17.39
N ALA A 405 -5.64 -5.99 -17.77
CA ALA A 405 -7.05 -5.62 -17.87
C ALA A 405 -7.29 -4.33 -18.69
N CYS A 406 -6.67 -4.26 -19.88
CA CYS A 406 -6.91 -3.22 -20.88
C CYS A 406 -7.76 -3.78 -22.04
N PRO A 407 -9.08 -4.00 -21.84
CA PRO A 407 -9.93 -4.71 -22.78
C PRO A 407 -10.02 -4.06 -24.17
N ASP A 408 -9.95 -2.74 -24.30
CA ASP A 408 -10.06 -2.05 -25.59
C ASP A 408 -8.74 -2.00 -26.40
N LEU A 409 -7.62 -2.45 -25.81
CA LEU A 409 -6.33 -2.49 -26.47
C LEU A 409 -6.29 -3.63 -27.50
N ARG A 410 -6.21 -3.26 -28.79
CA ARG A 410 -6.33 -4.24 -29.90
C ARG A 410 -5.01 -4.78 -30.42
N THR A 411 -3.94 -3.99 -30.32
CA THR A 411 -2.61 -4.31 -30.86
C THR A 411 -1.51 -3.72 -29.99
N LEU A 412 -0.37 -4.40 -29.96
CA LEU A 412 0.88 -3.83 -29.45
C LEU A 412 1.63 -3.13 -30.60
N PRO A 413 2.33 -2.01 -30.34
CA PRO A 413 3.04 -1.26 -31.37
C PRO A 413 4.20 -2.10 -31.95
N PRO A 414 4.42 -2.13 -33.29
CA PRO A 414 5.48 -2.92 -33.90
C PRO A 414 6.90 -2.57 -33.41
N SER A 415 7.09 -1.34 -32.90
CA SER A 415 8.35 -0.88 -32.33
C SER A 415 8.77 -1.64 -31.07
N ILE A 416 7.86 -2.33 -30.37
CA ILE A 416 8.18 -3.10 -29.15
C ILE A 416 9.36 -4.06 -29.35
N ARG A 417 9.54 -4.56 -30.59
CA ARG A 417 10.69 -5.38 -31.03
C ARG A 417 12.07 -4.76 -30.74
N GLU A 418 12.13 -3.47 -30.44
CA GLU A 418 13.37 -2.74 -30.20
C GLU A 418 13.72 -2.58 -28.71
N MET A 419 12.87 -3.05 -27.79
CA MET A 419 13.09 -3.00 -26.33
C MET A 419 13.99 -4.16 -25.88
N THR A 420 15.28 -4.09 -26.19
CA THR A 420 16.19 -5.23 -25.96
C THR A 420 16.46 -5.57 -24.49
N ARG A 421 16.12 -4.69 -23.55
CA ARG A 421 16.22 -4.91 -22.09
C ARG A 421 14.93 -5.41 -21.44
N LEU A 422 13.83 -5.55 -22.19
CA LEU A 422 12.56 -5.98 -21.64
C LEU A 422 12.68 -7.43 -21.15
N LYS A 423 12.42 -7.63 -19.85
CA LYS A 423 12.47 -8.94 -19.16
C LYS A 423 11.09 -9.51 -18.90
N TYR A 424 10.10 -8.64 -18.64
CA TYR A 424 8.74 -9.05 -18.36
C TYR A 424 7.73 -8.30 -19.22
N ILE A 425 6.83 -9.06 -19.83
CA ILE A 425 5.62 -8.52 -20.44
C ILE A 425 4.38 -9.20 -19.84
N ASP A 426 3.42 -8.39 -19.44
CA ASP A 426 2.11 -8.82 -18.98
C ASP A 426 1.05 -8.15 -19.86
N ILE A 427 0.22 -8.96 -20.50
CA ILE A 427 -0.91 -8.52 -21.31
C ILE A 427 -2.22 -9.16 -20.83
N SER A 428 -2.24 -9.70 -19.60
CA SER A 428 -3.35 -10.50 -19.12
C SER A 428 -4.65 -9.69 -19.09
N GLN A 429 -5.78 -10.33 -19.39
CA GLN A 429 -7.10 -9.69 -19.52
C GLN A 429 -7.18 -8.57 -20.59
N CYS A 430 -6.23 -8.51 -21.53
CA CYS A 430 -6.41 -7.73 -22.76
C CYS A 430 -7.28 -8.50 -23.76
N VAL A 431 -8.58 -8.59 -23.49
CA VAL A 431 -9.48 -9.53 -24.16
C VAL A 431 -9.64 -9.30 -25.68
N ASN A 432 -9.47 -8.07 -26.17
CA ASN A 432 -9.52 -7.75 -27.61
C ASN A 432 -8.15 -7.69 -28.29
N LEU A 433 -7.07 -8.06 -27.59
CA LEU A 433 -5.73 -8.06 -28.17
C LEU A 433 -5.60 -9.18 -29.20
N THR A 434 -5.46 -8.81 -30.47
CA THR A 434 -5.64 -9.76 -31.59
C THR A 434 -4.41 -10.62 -31.91
N SER A 435 -3.21 -10.12 -31.61
CA SER A 435 -1.97 -10.82 -31.96
C SER A 435 -0.75 -10.26 -31.24
N PHE A 436 0.29 -11.09 -31.12
CA PHE A 436 1.64 -10.63 -30.81
C PHE A 436 2.29 -9.98 -32.04
N PRO A 437 3.17 -8.97 -31.85
CA PRO A 437 3.98 -8.43 -32.93
C PRO A 437 4.85 -9.51 -33.57
N GLU A 438 4.88 -9.57 -34.90
CA GLU A 438 5.59 -10.60 -35.67
C GLU A 438 7.09 -10.67 -35.33
N ALA A 439 7.70 -9.54 -34.93
CA ALA A 439 9.11 -9.44 -34.57
C ALA A 439 9.40 -9.56 -33.05
N ILE A 440 8.50 -10.17 -32.27
CA ILE A 440 8.68 -10.35 -30.80
C ILE A 440 9.98 -11.08 -30.46
N GLY A 441 10.46 -11.98 -31.33
CA GLY A 441 11.74 -12.69 -31.19
C GLY A 441 12.99 -11.82 -31.04
N LYS A 442 12.91 -10.51 -31.30
CA LYS A 442 14.00 -9.56 -31.07
C LYS A 442 14.17 -9.15 -29.59
N LEU A 443 13.21 -9.49 -28.73
CA LEU A 443 13.28 -9.24 -27.29
C LEU A 443 14.20 -10.27 -26.60
N VAL A 444 15.50 -10.13 -26.82
CA VAL A 444 16.50 -11.13 -26.40
C VAL A 444 16.62 -11.32 -24.89
N SER A 445 16.22 -10.33 -24.09
CA SER A 445 16.25 -10.38 -22.63
C SER A 445 14.93 -10.82 -22.00
N LEU A 446 13.91 -11.15 -22.79
CA LEU A 446 12.58 -11.47 -22.27
C LEU A 446 12.60 -12.81 -21.53
N GLU A 447 12.25 -12.78 -20.24
CA GLU A 447 12.30 -13.92 -19.32
C GLU A 447 10.90 -14.47 -19.04
N LYS A 448 9.89 -13.61 -18.92
CA LYS A 448 8.51 -13.98 -18.59
C LYS A 448 7.50 -13.30 -19.52
N ILE A 449 6.51 -14.08 -19.99
CA ILE A 449 5.30 -13.60 -20.66
C ILE A 449 4.08 -14.03 -19.83
N ASP A 450 3.21 -13.09 -19.50
CA ASP A 450 1.90 -13.35 -18.89
C ASP A 450 0.80 -12.91 -19.87
N MET A 451 -0.04 -13.83 -20.29
CA MET A 451 -1.07 -13.62 -21.32
C MET A 451 -2.34 -14.41 -21.01
N ARG A 452 -2.71 -14.44 -19.73
CA ARG A 452 -3.95 -15.10 -19.27
C ARG A 452 -5.16 -14.30 -19.71
N GLU A 453 -6.26 -14.99 -19.98
CA GLU A 453 -7.52 -14.39 -20.40
C GLU A 453 -7.38 -13.49 -21.64
N CYS A 454 -6.64 -14.00 -22.65
CA CYS A 454 -6.40 -13.36 -23.94
C CYS A 454 -6.95 -14.22 -25.09
N PRO A 455 -8.28 -14.40 -25.20
CA PRO A 455 -8.90 -15.36 -26.11
C PRO A 455 -8.69 -15.06 -27.60
N MET A 456 -8.42 -13.79 -27.95
CA MET A 456 -8.22 -13.37 -29.34
C MET A 456 -6.81 -13.67 -29.86
N ILE A 457 -5.84 -13.95 -28.99
CA ILE A 457 -4.49 -14.32 -29.40
C ILE A 457 -4.51 -15.79 -29.80
N ALA A 458 -4.83 -16.09 -31.06
CA ALA A 458 -4.85 -17.48 -31.54
C ALA A 458 -3.50 -17.95 -32.11
N ASN A 459 -2.67 -17.02 -32.59
CA ASN A 459 -1.46 -17.34 -33.34
C ASN A 459 -0.21 -16.76 -32.65
N ILE A 460 0.73 -17.65 -32.33
CA ILE A 460 2.04 -17.26 -31.81
C ILE A 460 3.03 -17.14 -32.98
N PRO A 461 3.69 -15.99 -33.18
CA PRO A 461 4.57 -15.77 -34.32
C PRO A 461 5.81 -16.67 -34.24
N LYS A 462 6.30 -17.17 -35.39
CA LYS A 462 7.47 -18.05 -35.48
C LYS A 462 8.75 -17.45 -34.87
N SER A 463 8.84 -16.12 -34.81
CA SER A 463 9.97 -15.41 -34.21
C SER A 463 10.14 -15.70 -32.72
N THR A 464 9.10 -16.17 -32.02
CA THR A 464 9.20 -16.59 -30.60
C THR A 464 10.27 -17.66 -30.35
N LEU A 465 10.64 -18.46 -31.36
CA LEU A 465 11.77 -19.39 -31.29
C LEU A 465 13.09 -18.69 -30.96
N SER A 466 13.24 -17.41 -31.32
CA SER A 466 14.43 -16.59 -31.05
C SER A 466 14.47 -15.95 -29.66
N LEU A 467 13.46 -16.15 -28.81
CA LEU A 467 13.44 -15.63 -27.43
C LEU A 467 14.35 -16.49 -26.52
N HIS A 468 15.65 -16.25 -26.54
CA HIS A 468 16.64 -17.12 -25.89
C HIS A 468 16.56 -17.13 -24.35
N SER A 469 16.14 -16.01 -23.75
CA SER A 469 16.08 -15.86 -22.28
C SER A 469 14.73 -16.27 -21.67
N LEU A 470 13.75 -16.66 -22.51
CA LEU A 470 12.40 -16.93 -22.06
C LEU A 470 12.34 -18.21 -21.22
N GLN A 471 11.88 -18.07 -19.98
CA GLN A 471 11.82 -19.12 -18.97
C GLN A 471 10.38 -19.47 -18.56
N LEU A 472 9.47 -18.50 -18.60
CA LEU A 472 8.09 -18.70 -18.15
C LEU A 472 7.09 -18.07 -19.11
N VAL A 473 6.10 -18.85 -19.51
CA VAL A 473 4.89 -18.36 -20.19
C VAL A 473 3.69 -18.80 -19.38
N ILE A 474 2.82 -17.86 -19.03
CA ILE A 474 1.52 -18.13 -18.44
C ILE A 474 0.45 -17.77 -19.47
N CYS A 475 -0.38 -18.72 -19.87
CA CYS A 475 -1.34 -18.55 -20.96
C CYS A 475 -2.58 -19.41 -20.81
N ASP A 476 -3.58 -19.14 -21.64
CA ASP A 476 -4.82 -19.92 -21.70
C ASP A 476 -4.61 -21.28 -22.37
N GLU A 477 -5.55 -22.20 -22.16
CA GLU A 477 -5.46 -23.57 -22.65
C GLU A 477 -5.33 -23.63 -24.18
N GLU A 478 -6.03 -22.75 -24.89
CA GLU A 478 -6.13 -22.68 -26.35
C GLU A 478 -4.76 -22.49 -27.02
N VAL A 479 -3.92 -21.61 -26.46
CA VAL A 479 -2.56 -21.33 -26.98
C VAL A 479 -1.48 -22.18 -26.34
N SER A 480 -1.79 -22.88 -25.25
CA SER A 480 -0.82 -23.64 -24.47
C SER A 480 -0.10 -24.71 -25.28
N SER A 481 -0.80 -25.36 -26.22
CA SER A 481 -0.25 -26.39 -27.10
C SER A 481 0.87 -25.83 -27.99
N THR A 482 0.66 -24.66 -28.58
CA THR A 482 1.64 -23.96 -29.42
C THR A 482 2.89 -23.59 -28.62
N TRP A 483 2.72 -23.10 -27.39
CA TRP A 483 3.83 -22.79 -26.50
C TRP A 483 4.60 -24.03 -26.05
N LYS A 484 3.91 -25.15 -25.79
CA LYS A 484 4.54 -26.44 -25.46
C LYS A 484 5.38 -26.98 -26.63
N GLU A 485 4.94 -26.82 -27.88
CA GLU A 485 5.74 -27.17 -29.05
C GLU A 485 7.00 -26.31 -29.17
N ILE A 486 6.90 -25.00 -28.89
CA ILE A 486 8.07 -24.10 -28.80
C ILE A 486 9.00 -24.55 -27.67
N GLY A 487 8.45 -25.01 -26.54
CA GLY A 487 9.17 -25.56 -25.40
C GLY A 487 10.02 -26.78 -25.74
N LYS A 488 9.64 -27.60 -26.74
CA LYS A 488 10.48 -28.71 -27.21
C LYS A 488 11.82 -28.23 -27.77
N ALA A 489 11.85 -27.03 -28.36
CA ALA A 489 13.08 -26.39 -28.84
C ALA A 489 13.79 -25.57 -27.74
N LYS A 490 13.19 -25.41 -26.56
CA LYS A 490 13.66 -24.58 -25.44
C LYS A 490 13.52 -25.32 -24.10
N PRO A 491 14.50 -26.14 -23.70
CA PRO A 491 14.37 -27.04 -22.54
C PRO A 491 14.13 -26.33 -21.20
N ASN A 492 14.46 -25.03 -21.08
CA ASN A 492 14.25 -24.23 -19.87
C ASN A 492 12.92 -23.46 -19.87
N LEU A 493 12.09 -23.61 -20.89
CA LEU A 493 10.79 -22.93 -20.99
C LEU A 493 9.73 -23.71 -20.20
N ASN A 494 9.24 -23.11 -19.13
CA ASN A 494 8.06 -23.57 -18.41
C ASN A 494 6.80 -22.91 -18.99
N VAL A 495 5.79 -23.72 -19.30
CA VAL A 495 4.49 -23.26 -19.79
C VAL A 495 3.44 -23.60 -18.74
N GLN A 496 2.94 -22.57 -18.06
CA GLN A 496 1.88 -22.68 -17.06
C GLN A 496 0.55 -22.33 -17.71
N VAL A 497 -0.41 -23.24 -17.66
CA VAL A 497 -1.79 -22.96 -18.08
C VAL A 497 -2.50 -22.30 -16.91
N ALA A 498 -3.17 -21.18 -17.15
CA ALA A 498 -3.98 -20.54 -16.13
C ALA A 498 -5.16 -21.44 -15.74
N GLU A 499 -5.30 -21.75 -14.46
CA GLU A 499 -6.54 -22.32 -13.96
C GLU A 499 -7.61 -21.21 -14.01
N MET A 500 -8.76 -21.47 -14.65
CA MET A 500 -9.90 -20.56 -14.61
C MET A 500 -10.43 -20.50 -13.18
N GLN A 501 -9.89 -19.61 -12.36
CA GLN A 501 -10.50 -19.26 -11.08
C GLN A 501 -11.68 -18.35 -11.36
N TYR A 502 -12.86 -18.94 -11.49
CA TYR A 502 -14.13 -18.24 -11.33
C TYR A 502 -14.30 -17.86 -9.86
N ASP A 503 -13.47 -16.95 -9.34
CA ASP A 503 -13.69 -16.41 -8.00
C ASP A 503 -14.76 -15.32 -8.11
N LEU A 504 -15.98 -15.70 -7.75
CA LEU A 504 -17.16 -14.83 -7.68
C LEU A 504 -17.12 -13.90 -6.45
N ASP A 505 -16.01 -13.87 -5.71
CA ASP A 505 -15.81 -13.08 -4.48
C ASP A 505 -15.86 -11.54 -4.70
N TRP A 506 -15.99 -11.08 -5.95
CA TRP A 506 -16.20 -9.67 -6.28
C TRP A 506 -17.68 -9.22 -6.22
N LEU A 507 -18.62 -10.16 -6.04
CA LEU A 507 -20.05 -9.86 -5.96
C LEU A 507 -20.56 -9.62 -4.54
N ASP A 508 -19.76 -9.89 -3.51
CA ASP A 508 -20.17 -9.76 -2.09
C ASP A 508 -19.54 -8.52 -1.41
N THR A 509 -19.61 -7.35 -2.06
CA THR A 509 -19.43 -6.06 -1.36
C THR A 509 -20.62 -5.14 -1.63
N ASP A 510 -21.68 -5.33 -0.85
CA ASP A 510 -22.63 -4.28 -0.47
C ASP A 510 -22.45 -3.94 1.02
#